data_AF-A0A443B0S6-F1
#
_entry.id   AF-A0A443B0S6-F1
#
_cell.length_a   1.000
_cell.length_b   1.000
_cell.length_c   1.000
_cell.angle_alpha   90.00
_cell.angle_beta   90.00
_cell.angle_gamma   90.00
#
_symmetry.space_group_name_H-M   'P 1'
#
loop_
_entity.id
_entity.type
_entity.pdbx_description
1 polymer ?
#
loop_
_entity_poly.entity_id
_entity_poly.type
_entity_poly.pdbx_seq_one_letter_code
_entity_poly.pdbx_strand_id
1 'polypeptide(L)'
;MSEYRCTWWEYTCRYSEFVDALSSPIMRNMVTGEELSGANLPNGALWVANGDPDLYLKGPDGLAVCCRIPGGHTWHIDSRCSNCTKPDDKEHRCWVRHGTVGEAIHVDKNGNTCAAGAGSIAVPGFHGFLHHGVLRDC
;
A
#
# COMPACT_ATOMS: atom_id res chain seq x y z
N MET A 1 9.53 17.85 6.49
CA MET A 1 9.37 16.39 6.41
C MET A 1 8.03 16.03 7.01
N SER A 2 7.17 15.40 6.23
CA SER A 2 5.89 14.88 6.70
C SER A 2 6.04 13.42 7.08
N GLU A 3 5.45 13.02 8.20
CA GLU A 3 5.40 11.64 8.66
C GLU A 3 3.94 11.22 8.88
N TYR A 4 3.59 10.04 8.40
CA TYR A 4 2.28 9.45 8.51
C TYR A 4 2.43 8.08 9.16
N ARG A 5 1.95 7.94 10.40
CA ARG A 5 1.91 6.64 11.06
C ARG A 5 0.89 5.76 10.34
N CYS A 6 1.35 4.59 9.90
CA CYS A 6 0.51 3.66 9.19
C CYS A 6 -0.54 3.04 10.12
N THR A 7 -1.73 2.85 9.58
CA THR A 7 -2.87 2.23 10.26
C THR A 7 -3.49 1.18 9.35
N TRP A 8 -3.93 0.06 9.92
CA TRP A 8 -4.54 -1.02 9.14
C TRP A 8 -6.05 -0.85 9.04
N TRP A 9 -6.56 -1.07 7.83
CA TRP A 9 -7.98 -0.96 7.49
C TRP A 9 -8.44 -2.21 6.77
N GLU A 10 -9.61 -2.71 7.15
CA GLU A 10 -10.25 -3.87 6.54
C GLU A 10 -11.54 -3.48 5.79
N TYR A 11 -11.83 -4.19 4.71
CA TYR A 11 -13.05 -3.96 3.97
C TYR A 11 -14.26 -4.59 4.68
N THR A 12 -15.31 -3.82 4.88
CA THR A 12 -16.49 -4.27 5.63
C THR A 12 -17.57 -4.96 4.79
N CYS A 13 -17.28 -5.31 3.52
CA CYS A 13 -18.27 -5.86 2.57
C CYS A 13 -19.47 -4.95 2.27
N ARG A 14 -19.37 -3.66 2.61
CA ARG A 14 -20.39 -2.64 2.37
C ARG A 14 -19.82 -1.50 1.53
N TYR A 15 -20.71 -0.77 0.89
CA TYR A 15 -20.36 0.37 0.05
C TYR A 15 -20.99 1.64 0.62
N SER A 16 -20.32 2.78 0.42
CA SER A 16 -20.87 4.08 0.75
C SER A 16 -22.09 4.38 -0.12
N GLU A 17 -22.89 5.34 0.29
CA GLU A 17 -23.88 5.93 -0.61
C GLU A 17 -23.22 6.44 -1.89
N PHE A 18 -23.98 6.45 -2.97
CA PHE A 18 -23.54 7.02 -4.24
C PHE A 18 -23.52 8.54 -4.13
N VAL A 19 -22.37 9.13 -4.40
CA VAL A 19 -22.18 10.57 -4.55
C VAL A 19 -21.67 10.80 -5.96
N ASP A 20 -22.38 11.60 -6.75
CA ASP A 20 -22.05 11.86 -8.17
C ASP A 20 -21.82 10.57 -8.99
N ALA A 21 -22.69 9.59 -8.80
CA ALA A 21 -22.63 8.24 -9.41
C ALA A 21 -21.40 7.40 -9.02
N LEU A 22 -20.62 7.82 -8.03
CA LEU A 22 -19.50 7.06 -7.47
C LEU A 22 -19.86 6.53 -6.09
N SER A 23 -19.54 5.27 -5.84
CA SER A 23 -19.57 4.66 -4.52
C SER A 23 -18.21 4.06 -4.22
N SER A 24 -17.85 4.04 -2.94
CA SER A 24 -16.57 3.52 -2.47
C SER A 24 -16.78 2.43 -1.42
N PRO A 25 -15.89 1.44 -1.34
CA PRO A 25 -15.94 0.44 -0.28
C PRO A 25 -15.83 1.13 1.10
N ILE A 26 -16.62 0.66 2.08
CA ILE A 26 -16.50 1.10 3.47
C ILE A 26 -15.39 0.28 4.14
N MET A 27 -14.39 0.99 4.65
CA MET A 27 -13.20 0.46 5.29
C MET A 27 -13.27 0.73 6.80
N ARG A 28 -12.81 -0.22 7.62
CA ARG A 28 -12.79 -0.11 9.08
C ARG A 28 -11.37 -0.15 9.60
N ASN A 29 -11.01 0.81 10.43
CA ASN A 29 -9.73 0.82 11.14
C ASN A 29 -9.70 -0.34 12.14
N MET A 30 -8.70 -1.21 12.02
CA MET A 30 -8.60 -2.43 12.83
C MET A 30 -8.28 -2.16 14.31
N VAL A 31 -7.84 -0.96 14.66
CA VAL A 31 -7.50 -0.58 16.05
C VAL A 31 -8.64 0.21 16.69
N THR A 32 -9.15 1.24 16.01
CA THR A 32 -10.15 2.16 16.59
C THR A 32 -11.59 1.74 16.31
N GLY A 33 -11.81 0.89 15.31
CA GLY A 33 -13.14 0.55 14.81
C GLY A 33 -13.80 1.67 13.98
N GLU A 34 -13.11 2.79 13.75
CA GLU A 34 -13.59 3.88 12.89
C GLU A 34 -13.88 3.37 11.48
N GLU A 35 -14.99 3.81 10.89
CA GLU A 35 -15.35 3.46 9.51
C GLU A 35 -15.31 4.67 8.59
N LEU A 36 -14.66 4.53 7.45
CA LEU A 36 -14.56 5.55 6.41
C LEU A 36 -14.84 4.95 5.03
N SER A 37 -15.26 5.81 4.10
CA SER A 37 -15.18 5.48 2.68
C SER A 37 -13.71 5.29 2.27
N GLY A 38 -13.44 4.30 1.40
CA GLY A 38 -12.12 4.06 0.83
C GLY A 38 -11.50 5.29 0.17
N ALA A 39 -12.33 6.17 -0.42
CA ALA A 39 -11.87 7.43 -1.00
C ALA A 39 -11.33 8.42 0.05
N ASN A 40 -11.75 8.30 1.31
CA ASN A 40 -11.42 9.19 2.41
C ASN A 40 -10.39 8.60 3.38
N LEU A 41 -9.78 7.47 3.04
CA LEU A 41 -8.71 6.90 3.87
C LEU A 41 -7.56 7.89 4.05
N PRO A 42 -7.01 8.01 5.28
CA PRO A 42 -5.89 8.91 5.55
C PRO A 42 -4.61 8.44 4.88
N ASN A 43 -3.66 9.36 4.67
CA ASN A 43 -2.30 8.99 4.26
C ASN A 43 -1.68 8.03 5.30
N GLY A 44 -0.99 7.00 4.83
CA GLY A 44 -0.47 5.91 5.66
C GLY A 44 -1.48 4.79 5.93
N ALA A 45 -2.75 4.91 5.51
CA ALA A 45 -3.69 3.78 5.61
C ALA A 45 -3.17 2.59 4.79
N LEU A 46 -3.18 1.41 5.39
CA LEU A 46 -2.81 0.12 4.82
C LEU A 46 -4.03 -0.78 4.70
N TRP A 47 -4.16 -1.50 3.59
CA TRP A 47 -5.20 -2.50 3.40
C TRP A 47 -4.74 -3.60 2.46
N VAL A 48 -5.42 -4.74 2.51
CA VAL A 48 -5.27 -5.80 1.50
C VAL A 48 -6.16 -5.45 0.31
N ALA A 49 -5.60 -5.47 -0.89
CA ALA A 49 -6.36 -5.29 -2.12
C ALA A 49 -7.47 -6.35 -2.20
N ASN A 50 -8.72 -5.89 -2.33
CA ASN A 50 -9.87 -6.76 -2.55
C ASN A 50 -10.17 -6.84 -4.05
N GLY A 51 -10.50 -8.01 -4.56
CA GLY A 51 -10.77 -8.23 -5.99
C GLY A 51 -10.26 -9.59 -6.48
N ASP A 52 -10.14 -9.73 -7.80
CA ASP A 52 -9.60 -10.94 -8.41
C ASP A 52 -8.16 -11.18 -7.90
N PRO A 53 -7.90 -12.30 -7.22
CA PRO A 53 -6.60 -12.59 -6.65
C PRO A 53 -5.49 -12.72 -7.70
N ASP A 54 -5.81 -12.91 -8.98
CA ASP A 54 -4.82 -13.07 -10.05
C ASP A 54 -4.37 -11.73 -10.65
N LEU A 55 -5.07 -10.63 -10.35
CA LEU A 55 -4.71 -9.29 -10.83
C LEU A 55 -3.56 -8.64 -10.05
N TYR A 56 -3.33 -9.08 -8.81
CA TYR A 56 -2.36 -8.44 -7.92
C TYR A 56 -1.18 -9.36 -7.61
N LEU A 57 0.03 -8.81 -7.77
CA LEU A 57 1.22 -9.43 -7.21
C LEU A 57 1.09 -9.47 -5.68
N LYS A 58 1.39 -10.63 -5.11
CA LYS A 58 1.30 -10.90 -3.67
C LYS A 58 2.68 -10.93 -3.05
N GLY A 59 2.79 -10.48 -1.81
CA GLY A 59 3.98 -10.66 -0.99
C GLY A 59 4.12 -12.08 -0.45
N PRO A 60 5.08 -12.30 0.46
CA PRO A 60 5.43 -13.64 0.97
C PRO A 60 4.29 -14.36 1.71
N ASP A 61 3.34 -13.62 2.27
CA ASP A 61 2.16 -14.09 2.99
C ASP A 61 0.96 -14.39 2.08
N GLY A 62 1.13 -14.28 0.76
CA GLY A 62 0.04 -14.49 -0.20
C GLY A 62 -0.95 -13.34 -0.29
N LEU A 63 -0.68 -12.19 0.36
CA LEU A 63 -1.52 -11.01 0.34
C LEU A 63 -0.94 -9.93 -0.58
N ALA A 64 -1.81 -9.11 -1.16
CA ALA A 64 -1.44 -7.93 -1.93
C ALA A 64 -1.74 -6.67 -1.10
N VAL A 65 -0.71 -6.07 -0.50
CA VAL A 65 -0.86 -4.93 0.41
C VAL A 65 -0.76 -3.61 -0.34
N CYS A 66 -1.68 -2.71 -0.03
CA CYS A 66 -1.75 -1.35 -0.54
C CYS A 66 -1.50 -0.33 0.57
N CYS A 67 -0.99 0.85 0.20
CA CYS A 67 -0.82 2.00 1.08
C CYS A 67 -1.36 3.26 0.42
N ARG A 68 -2.13 4.06 1.16
CA ARG A 68 -2.54 5.41 0.76
C ARG A 68 -1.35 6.34 0.96
N ILE A 69 -0.89 6.99 -0.11
CA ILE A 69 0.23 7.95 -0.04
C ILE A 69 -0.27 9.36 -0.38
N PRO A 70 0.44 10.42 0.04
CA PRO A 70 0.03 11.80 -0.21
C PRO A 70 -0.26 12.11 -1.68
N GLY A 71 -1.19 13.04 -1.92
CA GLY A 71 -1.64 13.39 -3.27
C GLY A 71 -2.77 12.51 -3.82
N GLY A 72 -3.36 11.64 -2.98
CA GLY A 72 -4.48 10.77 -3.37
C GLY A 72 -4.06 9.51 -4.12
N HIS A 73 -2.76 9.23 -4.17
CA HIS A 73 -2.22 8.06 -4.84
C HIS A 73 -2.34 6.80 -3.97
N THR A 74 -2.36 5.65 -4.62
CA THR A 74 -2.29 4.34 -3.97
C THR A 74 -1.01 3.65 -4.40
N TRP A 75 -0.22 3.22 -3.43
CA TRP A 75 0.94 2.39 -3.67
C TRP A 75 0.57 0.93 -3.42
N HIS A 76 0.57 0.13 -4.48
CA HIS A 76 0.50 -1.33 -4.39
C HIS A 76 1.90 -1.84 -4.00
N ILE A 77 2.15 -2.08 -2.72
CA ILE A 77 3.50 -2.35 -2.19
C ILE A 77 4.13 -3.57 -2.87
N ASP A 78 3.34 -4.62 -3.06
CA ASP A 78 3.81 -5.90 -3.61
C ASP A 78 3.93 -5.89 -5.15
N SER A 79 3.57 -4.77 -5.80
CA SER A 79 3.63 -4.59 -7.25
C SER A 79 5.04 -4.26 -7.76
N ARG A 80 5.14 -3.93 -9.05
CA ARG A 80 6.40 -3.52 -9.70
C ARG A 80 6.42 -2.02 -9.91
N CYS A 81 7.57 -1.41 -9.69
CA CYS A 81 7.79 -0.03 -10.10
C CYS A 81 7.92 0.06 -11.63
N SER A 82 7.54 1.20 -12.20
CA SER A 82 7.57 1.43 -13.65
C SER A 82 8.98 1.42 -14.25
N ASN A 83 10.01 1.69 -13.44
CA ASN A 83 11.41 1.66 -13.83
C ASN A 83 12.14 0.38 -13.37
N CYS A 84 11.41 -0.72 -13.15
CA CYS A 84 11.98 -2.01 -12.77
C CYS A 84 13.08 -2.45 -13.74
N THR A 85 14.23 -2.89 -13.21
CA THR A 85 15.38 -3.34 -14.02
C THR A 85 15.41 -4.84 -14.27
N LYS A 86 14.43 -5.60 -13.78
CA LYS A 86 14.29 -7.06 -13.98
C LYS A 86 12.86 -7.45 -14.38
N PRO A 87 12.25 -6.83 -15.41
CA PRO A 87 10.83 -7.03 -15.71
C PRO A 87 10.46 -8.48 -16.11
N ASP A 88 11.42 -9.33 -16.50
CA ASP A 88 11.11 -10.72 -16.87
C ASP A 88 11.29 -11.71 -15.70
N ASP A 89 12.00 -11.30 -14.64
CA ASP A 89 12.18 -12.10 -13.43
C ASP A 89 10.86 -12.07 -12.62
N LYS A 90 10.20 -13.20 -12.45
CA LYS A 90 8.92 -13.30 -11.72
C LYS A 90 9.08 -13.42 -10.21
N GLU A 91 10.28 -13.70 -9.72
CA GLU A 91 10.56 -13.93 -8.31
C GLU A 91 11.00 -12.66 -7.59
N HIS A 92 11.70 -11.76 -8.29
CA HIS A 92 12.16 -10.51 -7.68
C HIS A 92 11.00 -9.61 -7.21
N ARG A 93 11.31 -8.74 -6.25
CA ARG A 93 10.43 -7.68 -5.77
C ARG A 93 11.05 -6.32 -5.94
N CYS A 94 10.32 -5.36 -6.52
CA CYS A 94 10.79 -3.99 -6.64
C CYS A 94 10.94 -3.35 -5.25
N TRP A 95 9.99 -3.67 -4.38
CA TRP A 95 9.92 -3.31 -2.99
C TRP A 95 9.81 -4.58 -2.15
N VAL A 96 10.74 -4.80 -1.23
CA VAL A 96 10.68 -5.96 -0.33
C VAL A 96 9.90 -5.54 0.91
N ARG A 97 8.69 -6.09 1.05
CA ARG A 97 7.85 -5.88 2.23
C ARG A 97 8.22 -6.87 3.34
N HIS A 98 8.35 -6.33 4.54
CA HIS A 98 8.45 -7.06 5.80
C HIS A 98 7.22 -6.76 6.65
N GLY A 99 6.73 -7.77 7.37
CA GLY A 99 5.51 -7.72 8.16
C GLY A 99 4.24 -8.05 7.35
N THR A 100 3.16 -8.34 8.08
CA THR A 100 1.84 -8.67 7.51
C THR A 100 0.72 -7.82 8.12
N VAL A 101 -0.53 -8.16 7.80
CA VAL A 101 -1.73 -7.48 8.29
C VAL A 101 -1.73 -7.39 9.81
N GLY A 102 -2.00 -6.20 10.34
CA GLY A 102 -1.98 -5.90 11.77
C GLY A 102 -0.60 -5.56 12.34
N GLU A 103 0.48 -5.80 11.60
CA GLU A 103 1.86 -5.51 12.03
C GLU A 103 2.39 -4.19 11.46
N ALA A 104 3.52 -3.72 12.00
CA ALA A 104 4.23 -2.59 11.41
C ALA A 104 4.93 -3.01 10.11
N ILE A 105 4.50 -2.47 8.97
CA ILE A 105 5.14 -2.73 7.69
C ILE A 105 6.49 -2.01 7.58
N HIS A 106 7.48 -2.68 7.02
CA HIS A 106 8.73 -2.07 6.58
C HIS A 106 8.98 -2.44 5.12
N VAL A 107 9.40 -1.49 4.30
CA VAL A 107 9.69 -1.70 2.89
C VAL A 107 11.12 -1.26 2.58
N ASP A 108 11.93 -2.18 2.07
CA ASP A 108 13.31 -1.91 1.69
C ASP A 108 13.74 -2.72 0.45
N LYS A 109 15.06 -2.93 0.32
CA LYS A 109 15.71 -3.71 -0.75
C LYS A 109 16.39 -4.97 -0.22
N ASN A 110 16.14 -5.37 1.03
CA ASN A 110 16.78 -6.50 1.67
C ASN A 110 16.07 -7.82 1.26
N GLY A 111 16.45 -8.36 0.11
CA GLY A 111 15.90 -9.60 -0.44
C GLY A 111 16.22 -9.73 -1.94
N ASN A 112 15.54 -10.65 -2.64
CA ASN A 112 15.66 -10.73 -4.10
C ASN A 112 14.97 -9.52 -4.74
N THR A 113 15.76 -8.55 -5.19
CA THR A 113 15.25 -7.28 -5.70
C THR A 113 15.91 -6.87 -7.03
N CYS A 114 15.27 -5.93 -7.73
CA CYS A 114 15.82 -5.25 -8.89
C CYS A 114 16.68 -4.05 -8.46
N ALA A 115 17.40 -3.39 -9.37
CA ALA A 115 18.22 -2.22 -9.06
C ALA A 115 17.42 -0.90 -9.01
N ALA A 116 16.10 -0.96 -9.22
CA ALA A 116 15.26 0.23 -9.25
C ALA A 116 14.99 0.76 -7.84
N GLY A 117 15.36 2.03 -7.61
CA GLY A 117 15.12 2.75 -6.36
C GLY A 117 15.83 2.17 -5.13
N ALA A 118 15.72 2.87 -4.01
CA ALA A 118 16.31 2.47 -2.72
C ALA A 118 15.25 1.88 -1.76
N GLY A 119 14.15 1.33 -2.29
CA GLY A 119 12.98 0.93 -1.50
C GLY A 119 11.95 2.04 -1.32
N SER A 120 12.19 3.21 -1.92
CA SER A 120 11.28 4.36 -1.91
C SER A 120 10.15 4.22 -2.94
N ILE A 121 9.07 4.97 -2.73
CA ILE A 121 8.05 5.27 -3.73
C ILE A 121 8.15 6.73 -4.16
N ALA A 122 8.00 7.01 -5.45
CA ALA A 122 7.98 8.36 -6.00
C ALA A 122 6.76 8.52 -6.92
N VAL A 123 5.92 9.51 -6.63
CA VAL A 123 4.74 9.91 -7.39
C VAL A 123 4.72 11.44 -7.49
N PRO A 124 3.94 12.04 -8.41
CA PRO A 124 3.80 13.49 -8.43
C PRO A 124 3.37 14.04 -7.07
N GLY A 125 4.23 14.89 -6.48
CA GLY A 125 3.99 15.53 -5.19
C GLY A 125 4.43 14.75 -3.95
N PHE A 126 5.00 13.55 -4.08
CA PHE A 126 5.53 12.78 -2.94
C PHE A 126 6.66 11.82 -3.33
N HIS A 127 7.76 11.84 -2.58
CA HIS A 127 8.84 10.86 -2.68
C HIS A 127 9.23 10.41 -1.29
N GLY A 128 9.03 9.13 -0.95
CA GLY A 128 9.21 8.71 0.43
C GLY A 128 9.46 7.23 0.65
N PHE A 129 9.58 6.87 1.92
CA PHE A 129 9.85 5.53 2.43
C PHE A 129 8.78 5.09 3.40
N LEU A 130 8.48 3.80 3.43
CA LEU A 130 7.66 3.18 4.48
C LEU A 130 8.56 2.30 5.34
N HIS A 131 9.00 2.82 6.48
CA HIS A 131 9.89 2.10 7.40
C HIS A 131 9.24 1.98 8.77
N HIS A 132 9.18 0.76 9.31
CA HIS A 132 8.73 0.49 10.68
C HIS A 132 7.35 1.09 11.01
N GLY A 133 6.40 0.95 10.08
CA GLY A 133 5.03 1.45 10.22
C GLY A 133 4.89 2.97 10.08
N VAL A 134 5.88 3.66 9.51
CA VAL A 134 5.82 5.11 9.24
C VAL A 134 6.13 5.38 7.78
N LEU A 135 5.18 6.02 7.08
CA LEU A 135 5.37 6.59 5.76
C LEU A 135 5.94 8.00 5.91
N ARG A 136 7.14 8.25 5.39
CA ARG A 136 7.83 9.54 5.52
C ARG A 136 8.37 10.03 4.18
N ASP A 137 8.29 11.34 3.99
CA ASP A 137 8.94 12.05 2.89
C ASP A 137 10.47 12.00 3.03
N CYS A 138 11.21 12.00 1.90
CA CYS A 138 12.67 11.92 1.89
C CYS A 138 13.38 13.28 1.99
#